data_AF-A0A7C7WJN8-F1
#
_entry.id   AF-A0A7C7WJN8-F1
#
_cell.length_a   1.000
_cell.length_b   1.000
_cell.length_c   1.000
_cell.angle_alpha   90.00
_cell.angle_beta   90.00
_cell.angle_gamma   90.00
#
_symmetry.space_group_name_H-M   'P 1'
#
loop_
_entity.id
_entity.type
_entity.pdbx_description
1 polymer ?
#
loop_
_entity_poly.entity_id
_entity_poly.type
_entity_poly.pdbx_seq_one_letter_code
_entity_poly.pdbx_strand_id
1 'polypeptide(L)'
;ADVIDTQIGRADPGKILASDDDRSATSLEWCSSVAHVGCLPPHQRHVFELRVRDDMRYADIAARLNLHLGTVHSRLARARARIRDLRESERPDDQDRSAAAPSRLVGQDPSASVA
;
A
#
# COMPACT_ATOMS: atom_id res chain seq x y z
N ALA A 1 13.74 -12.34 8.39
CA ALA A 1 14.04 -12.89 7.05
C ALA A 1 12.90 -12.55 6.12
N ASP A 2 13.08 -11.60 5.20
CA ASP A 2 12.13 -11.29 4.12
C ASP A 2 12.88 -11.61 2.82
N VAL A 3 12.75 -12.86 2.35
CA VAL A 3 13.49 -13.47 1.23
C VAL A 3 12.88 -13.04 -0.12
N ILE A 4 12.53 -11.75 -0.28
CA ILE A 4 11.81 -11.26 -1.47
C ILE A 4 12.69 -10.40 -2.39
N ASP A 5 14.00 -10.35 -2.18
CA ASP A 5 14.94 -9.75 -3.15
C ASP A 5 15.61 -10.81 -4.06
N THR A 6 15.02 -12.02 -4.11
CA THR A 6 15.46 -13.07 -5.03
C THR A 6 14.85 -12.82 -6.40
N GLN A 7 15.69 -12.31 -7.31
CA GLN A 7 15.52 -12.24 -8.77
C GLN A 7 14.62 -11.14 -9.33
N ILE A 8 15.14 -9.91 -9.40
CA ILE A 8 14.91 -9.06 -10.58
C ILE A 8 16.22 -9.05 -11.36
N GLY A 9 16.30 -9.97 -12.33
CA GLY A 9 17.48 -10.21 -13.13
C GLY A 9 17.93 -8.98 -13.91
N ARG A 10 19.25 -8.82 -14.00
CA ARG A 10 20.01 -8.41 -15.19
C ARG A 10 19.13 -7.82 -16.32
N ALA A 11 18.70 -6.57 -16.17
CA ALA A 11 17.94 -5.83 -17.18
C ALA A 11 18.71 -4.56 -17.54
N ASP A 12 18.84 -4.31 -18.83
CA ASP A 12 19.70 -3.30 -19.44
C ASP A 12 19.51 -1.88 -18.88
N PRO A 13 20.60 -1.11 -18.61
CA PRO A 13 20.55 0.24 -18.05
C PRO A 13 20.01 1.31 -19.00
N GLY A 14 19.38 0.93 -20.12
CA GLY A 14 19.18 1.80 -21.28
C GLY A 14 17.75 2.26 -21.58
N LYS A 15 16.74 2.00 -20.73
CA LYS A 15 15.35 2.27 -21.15
C LYS A 15 14.47 3.00 -20.11
N ILE A 16 14.44 4.33 -20.29
CA ILE A 16 13.26 5.16 -20.57
C ILE A 16 12.13 5.23 -19.51
N LEU A 17 12.01 6.46 -18.97
CA LEU A 17 10.82 7.20 -18.50
C LEU A 17 10.21 6.82 -17.14
N ALA A 18 10.45 7.67 -16.15
CA ALA A 18 9.52 7.86 -15.04
C ALA A 18 9.25 9.37 -14.93
N SER A 19 8.05 9.80 -15.28
CA SER A 19 7.58 11.18 -15.11
C SER A 19 7.71 11.61 -13.65
N ASP A 20 8.27 12.80 -13.46
CA ASP A 20 8.70 13.40 -12.18
C ASP A 20 7.56 13.98 -11.30
N ASP A 21 6.30 13.68 -11.61
CA ASP A 21 5.14 14.40 -11.05
C ASP A 21 4.38 13.60 -9.98
N ASP A 22 4.85 13.69 -8.73
CA ASP A 22 3.98 13.54 -7.54
C ASP A 22 4.63 14.15 -6.27
N ARG A 23 4.81 15.48 -6.21
CA ARG A 23 5.46 16.13 -5.06
C ARG A 23 4.51 16.46 -3.90
N SER A 24 3.21 16.59 -4.17
CA SER A 24 2.23 17.11 -3.19
C SER A 24 1.53 16.01 -2.37
N ALA A 25 1.35 14.79 -2.90
CA ALA A 25 0.74 13.68 -2.16
C ALA A 25 1.64 13.17 -1.01
N THR A 26 2.94 13.42 -1.14
CA THR A 26 4.03 12.89 -0.34
C THR A 26 3.95 13.27 1.14
N SER A 27 3.66 14.54 1.45
CA SER A 27 3.66 15.03 2.86
C SER A 27 2.53 14.48 3.71
N LEU A 28 1.32 14.31 3.14
CA LEU A 28 0.17 13.76 3.86
C LEU A 28 0.32 12.24 4.07
N GLU A 29 0.91 11.56 3.08
CA GLU A 29 1.25 10.15 3.17
C GLU A 29 2.26 9.88 4.28
N TRP A 30 3.27 10.75 4.46
CA TRP A 30 4.23 10.64 5.57
C TRP A 30 3.55 10.66 6.93
N CYS A 31 2.77 11.71 7.21
CA CYS A 31 2.15 11.91 8.53
C CYS A 31 1.22 10.76 8.91
N SER A 32 0.45 10.24 7.95
CA SER A 32 -0.47 9.11 8.18
C SER A 32 0.24 7.75 8.32
N SER A 33 1.49 7.65 7.85
CA SER A 33 2.25 6.39 7.85
C SER A 33 3.30 6.31 8.96
N VAL A 34 3.72 7.44 9.55
CA VAL A 34 4.89 7.53 10.45
C VAL A 34 4.82 6.59 11.65
N ALA A 35 3.62 6.33 12.19
CA ALA A 35 3.40 5.40 13.30
C ALA A 35 3.75 3.94 12.93
N HIS A 36 3.56 3.57 11.67
CA HIS A 36 3.78 2.20 11.16
C HIS A 36 5.12 2.04 10.47
N VAL A 37 5.83 3.14 10.15
CA VAL A 37 7.15 3.12 9.49
C VAL A 37 8.18 2.27 10.27
N GLY A 38 8.10 2.28 11.60
CA GLY A 38 8.96 1.47 12.48
C GLY A 38 8.76 -0.04 12.35
N CYS A 39 7.60 -0.50 11.87
CA CYS A 39 7.28 -1.91 11.69
C CYS A 39 7.73 -2.45 10.33
N LEU A 40 8.10 -1.58 9.37
CA LEU A 40 8.59 -2.04 8.07
C LEU A 40 10.00 -2.64 8.18
N PRO A 41 10.32 -3.62 7.33
CA PRO A 41 11.69 -4.04 7.14
C PRO A 41 12.60 -2.90 6.67
N PRO A 42 13.88 -2.89 7.07
CA PRO A 42 14.80 -1.79 6.83
C PRO A 42 15.04 -1.49 5.34
N HIS A 43 14.93 -2.50 4.46
CA HIS A 43 15.08 -2.33 3.01
C HIS A 43 13.88 -1.63 2.34
N GLN A 44 12.69 -1.75 2.92
CA GLN A 44 11.48 -1.08 2.44
C GLN A 44 11.34 0.31 3.07
N ARG A 45 11.66 0.41 4.36
CA ARG A 45 11.69 1.65 5.12
C ARG A 45 12.56 2.71 4.46
N HIS A 46 13.82 2.39 4.13
CA HIS A 46 14.73 3.36 3.53
C HIS A 46 14.19 3.94 2.22
N VAL A 47 13.62 3.11 1.34
CA VAL A 47 13.09 3.59 0.06
C VAL A 47 11.86 4.48 0.29
N PHE A 48 10.99 4.09 1.23
CA PHE A 48 9.81 4.87 1.61
C PHE A 48 10.18 6.21 2.25
N GLU A 49 11.12 6.26 3.20
CA GLU A 49 11.59 7.51 3.81
C GLU A 49 12.19 8.45 2.78
N LEU A 50 13.09 7.97 1.93
CA LEU A 50 13.71 8.82 0.92
C LEU A 50 12.68 9.39 -0.07
N ARG A 51 11.65 8.61 -0.42
CA ARG A 51 10.60 9.09 -1.32
C ARG A 51 9.62 10.02 -0.63
N VAL A 52 9.19 9.68 0.59
CA VAL A 52 8.00 10.24 1.25
C VAL A 52 8.35 11.33 2.28
N ARG A 53 9.53 11.25 2.88
CA ARG A 53 10.05 12.28 3.79
C ARG A 53 10.96 13.27 3.06
N ASP A 54 11.86 12.75 2.23
CA ASP A 54 12.89 13.56 1.55
C ASP A 54 12.47 14.00 0.13
N ASP A 55 11.26 13.63 -0.33
CA ASP A 55 10.71 13.91 -1.67
C ASP A 55 11.69 13.60 -2.82
N MET A 56 12.59 12.62 -2.63
CA MET A 56 13.58 12.27 -3.63
C MET A 56 12.92 11.57 -4.82
N ARG A 57 13.44 11.86 -6.02
CA ARG A 57 13.00 11.18 -7.25
C ARG A 57 13.42 9.72 -7.24
N TYR A 58 12.66 8.87 -7.92
CA TYR A 58 12.96 7.43 -7.99
C TYR A 58 14.38 7.12 -8.48
N ALA A 59 14.87 7.90 -9.45
CA ALA A 59 16.23 7.76 -10.00
C ALA A 59 17.32 8.11 -8.98
N ASP A 60 17.12 9.17 -8.19
CA ASP A 60 18.08 9.58 -7.17
C ASP A 60 18.09 8.58 -5.99
N ILE A 61 16.93 8.01 -5.65
CA ILE A 61 16.82 6.93 -4.65
C ILE A 61 17.55 5.67 -5.13
N ALA A 62 17.34 5.28 -6.39
CA ALA A 62 18.01 4.16 -7.03
C ALA A 62 19.53 4.31 -6.99
N ALA A 63 20.05 5.49 -7.38
CA ALA A 63 21.48 5.78 -7.30
C ALA A 63 22.01 5.78 -5.86
N ARG A 64 21.29 6.40 -4.92
CA ARG A 64 21.70 6.51 -3.51
C ARG A 64 21.75 5.16 -2.79
N LEU A 65 20.82 4.26 -3.08
CA LEU A 65 20.76 2.93 -2.47
C LEU A 65 21.46 1.86 -3.31
N ASN A 66 22.03 2.24 -4.45
CA ASN A 66 22.63 1.33 -5.43
C ASN A 66 21.66 0.21 -5.87
N LEU A 67 20.43 0.59 -6.19
CA LEU A 67 19.33 -0.29 -6.60
C LEU A 67 18.86 0.05 -8.02
N HIS A 68 18.15 -0.88 -8.65
CA HIS A 68 17.45 -0.61 -9.91
C HIS A 68 16.13 0.15 -9.67
N LEU A 69 15.72 0.99 -10.63
CA LEU A 69 14.43 1.71 -10.60
C LEU A 69 13.23 0.77 -10.39
N GLY A 70 13.21 -0.37 -11.09
CA GLY A 70 12.15 -1.38 -10.92
C GLY A 70 12.11 -1.99 -9.51
N THR A 71 13.27 -2.08 -8.85
CA THR A 71 13.37 -2.51 -7.45
C THR A 71 12.87 -1.42 -6.51
N VAL A 72 13.15 -0.14 -6.79
CA VAL A 72 12.62 1.00 -6.02
C VAL A 72 11.09 1.02 -6.07
N HIS A 73 10.50 0.93 -7.26
CA HIS A 73 9.04 0.89 -7.43
C HIS A 73 8.42 -0.30 -6.70
N SER A 74 9.00 -1.49 -6.88
CA SER A 74 8.52 -2.72 -6.22
C SER A 74 8.62 -2.62 -4.69
N ARG A 75 9.73 -2.10 -4.16
CA ARG A 75 9.93 -1.92 -2.71
C ARG A 75 8.95 -0.89 -2.13
N LEU A 76 8.66 0.21 -2.84
CA LEU A 76 7.66 1.19 -2.43
C LEU A 76 6.25 0.62 -2.42
N ALA A 77 5.87 -0.11 -3.46
CA ALA A 77 4.55 -0.76 -3.53
C ALA A 77 4.35 -1.73 -2.36
N ARG A 78 5.38 -2.52 -2.02
CA ARG A 78 5.35 -3.43 -0.86
C ARG A 78 5.34 -2.67 0.47
N ALA A 79 6.08 -1.57 0.58
CA ALA A 79 6.08 -0.73 1.77
C ALA A 79 4.68 -0.17 2.06
N ARG A 80 4.05 0.44 1.04
CA ARG A 80 2.68 0.98 1.13
C ARG A 80 1.65 -0.10 1.47
N ALA A 81 1.76 -1.27 0.85
CA ALA A 81 0.89 -2.41 1.17
C ALA A 81 1.00 -2.82 2.65
N ARG A 82 2.22 -2.95 3.18
CA ARG A 82 2.43 -3.28 4.59
C ARG A 82 1.88 -2.22 5.55
N ILE A 83 2.09 -0.93 5.24
CA ILE A 83 1.52 0.16 6.05
C ILE A 83 0.00 0.07 6.07
N ARG A 84 -0.63 -0.18 4.92
CA ARG A 84 -2.09 -0.36 4.84
C ARG A 84 -2.55 -1.57 5.67
N ASP A 85 -1.88 -2.70 5.56
CA ASP A 85 -2.24 -3.92 6.30
C ASP A 85 -2.11 -3.73 7.81
N LEU A 86 -1.06 -3.02 8.27
CA LEU A 86 -0.87 -2.66 9.67
C LEU A 86 -1.99 -1.74 10.18
N ARG A 87 -2.38 -0.74 9.38
CA ARG A 87 -3.49 0.18 9.72
C ARG A 87 -4.84 -0.53 9.80
N GLU A 88 -5.09 -1.52 8.94
CA GLU A 88 -6.31 -2.32 9.02
C GLU A 88 -6.27 -3.30 10.21
N SER A 89 -5.08 -3.82 10.55
CA SER A 89 -4.91 -4.71 11.71
C SER A 89 -5.08 -3.99 13.06
N GLU A 90 -4.80 -2.68 13.12
CA GLU A 90 -5.10 -1.83 14.29
C GLU A 90 -6.59 -1.48 14.42
N ARG A 91 -7.42 -1.82 13.43
CA ARG A 91 -8.89 -1.78 13.56
C ARG A 91 -9.44 -3.19 13.77
N PRO A 92 -9.19 -3.86 14.92
CA PRO A 92 -9.98 -5.02 15.26
C PRO A 92 -11.41 -4.55 15.58
N ASP A 93 -12.41 -5.25 15.05
CA ASP A 93 -13.84 -5.28 15.47
C ASP A 93 -14.96 -4.56 14.68
N ASP A 94 -14.74 -3.59 13.78
CA ASP A 94 -15.91 -2.93 13.12
C ASP A 94 -16.37 -3.57 11.79
N GLN A 95 -15.50 -4.31 11.08
CA GLN A 95 -15.79 -4.75 9.70
C GLN A 95 -16.60 -6.05 9.59
N ASP A 96 -16.78 -6.81 10.68
CA ASP A 96 -17.56 -8.06 10.67
C ASP A 96 -19.09 -7.82 10.75
N ARG A 97 -19.52 -6.57 11.00
CA ARG A 97 -20.96 -6.22 11.06
C ARG A 97 -21.57 -5.83 9.71
N SER A 98 -20.76 -5.45 8.72
CA SER A 98 -21.27 -4.90 7.45
C SER A 98 -21.53 -5.97 6.37
N ALA A 99 -21.21 -7.23 6.62
CA ALA A 99 -21.43 -8.34 5.66
C ALA A 99 -22.63 -9.26 6.02
N ALA A 100 -23.37 -9.01 7.10
CA ALA A 100 -24.52 -9.83 7.52
C ALA A 100 -25.84 -9.03 7.57
N ALA A 101 -26.39 -8.69 6.40
CA ALA A 101 -27.83 -8.50 6.22
C ALA A 101 -28.21 -8.94 4.80
N PRO A 102 -29.06 -9.97 4.68
CA PRO A 102 -30.47 -9.63 4.49
C PRO A 102 -31.37 -10.47 5.41
N SER A 103 -31.59 -9.98 6.63
CA SER A 103 -32.81 -10.35 7.36
C SER A 103 -33.98 -9.65 6.68
N ARG A 104 -34.41 -10.20 5.54
CA ARG A 104 -35.71 -9.88 4.93
C ARG A 104 -36.78 -10.57 5.78
N LEU A 105 -37.04 -10.00 6.95
CA LEU A 105 -38.30 -10.15 7.67
C LEU A 105 -39.35 -9.35 6.88
N VAL A 106 -39.93 -9.99 5.87
CA VAL A 106 -41.25 -9.61 5.36
C VAL A 106 -42.22 -10.61 5.96
N GLY A 107 -42.82 -10.21 7.07
CA GLY A 107 -44.13 -10.71 7.46
C GLY A 107 -45.17 -9.86 6.75
N GLN A 108 -45.96 -10.47 5.87
CA GLN A 108 -47.40 -10.21 5.77
C GLN A 108 -48.04 -11.26 4.83
N ASP A 109 -48.49 -12.38 5.40
CA ASP A 109 -49.85 -12.85 5.12
C ASP A 109 -50.81 -11.93 5.92
N PRO A 110 -52.07 -11.62 5.53
CA PRO A 110 -53.00 -12.52 4.83
C PRO A 110 -54.00 -11.85 3.84
N SER A 111 -54.44 -12.56 2.79
CA SER A 111 -55.82 -12.48 2.24
C SER A 111 -55.95 -13.56 1.15
N ALA A 112 -56.53 -14.73 1.41
CA ALA A 112 -57.97 -14.96 1.49
C ALA A 112 -58.77 -14.21 0.41
N SER A 113 -59.42 -15.03 -0.44
CA SER A 113 -60.57 -14.70 -1.28
C SER A 113 -60.31 -13.88 -2.54
N VAL A 114 -60.39 -14.55 -3.71
CA VAL A 114 -61.43 -14.31 -4.73
C VAL A 114 -61.24 -15.30 -5.89
N ALA A 115 -62.37 -15.86 -6.32
CA ALA A 115 -62.67 -16.65 -7.52
C ALA A 115 -62.71 -18.17 -7.35
#